data_AF-A0A1A7YRS2-F1
#
_entry.id   AF-A0A1A7YRS2-F1
#
_cell.length_a   1.000
_cell.length_b   1.000
_cell.length_c   1.000
_cell.angle_alpha   90.00
_cell.angle_beta   90.00
_cell.angle_gamma   90.00
#
_symmetry.space_group_name_H-M   'P 1'
#
loop_
_entity.id
_entity.type
_entity.pdbx_description
1 polymer ?
#
loop_
_entity_poly.entity_id
_entity_poly.type
_entity_poly.pdbx_seq_one_letter_code
_entity_poly.pdbx_strand_id
1 'polypeptide(L)'
;SICCGEGLGCLLGSPASAYCEEENYLLTPCQAGGRPCGSEGGRCAASGLCCNLDGCSVEPDCLGETEATDLAQGSARSSPTELLLRLLNAASRGQNEY
;
A
#
# COMPACT_ATOMS: atom_id res chain seq x y z
N SER A 1 12.33 -11.46 -10.53
CA SER A 1 12.36 -10.45 -11.60
C SER A 1 10.97 -10.07 -12.09
N ILE A 2 10.16 -9.52 -11.19
CA ILE A 2 8.87 -8.90 -11.53
C ILE A 2 9.01 -7.41 -11.24
N CYS A 3 8.64 -6.57 -12.20
CA CYS A 3 8.71 -5.12 -12.05
C CYS A 3 7.44 -4.51 -12.63
N CYS A 4 6.65 -3.84 -11.80
CA CYS A 4 5.37 -3.29 -12.18
C CYS A 4 5.32 -1.79 -11.92
N GLY A 5 4.54 -1.09 -12.73
CA GLY A 5 4.30 0.33 -12.54
C GLY A 5 3.12 0.81 -13.36
N GLU A 6 2.52 1.90 -12.93
CA GLU A 6 1.47 2.56 -13.69
C GLU A 6 2.00 3.01 -15.06
N GLY A 7 1.23 2.79 -16.13
CA GLY A 7 1.64 3.05 -17.51
C GLY A 7 2.69 2.08 -18.09
N LEU A 8 3.47 1.40 -17.24
CA LEU A 8 4.42 0.35 -17.64
C LEU A 8 3.75 -1.02 -17.76
N GLY A 9 2.71 -1.27 -16.97
CA GLY A 9 2.17 -2.60 -16.77
C GLY A 9 3.11 -3.42 -15.87
N CYS A 10 3.29 -4.70 -16.18
CA CYS A 10 4.20 -5.57 -15.46
C CYS A 10 5.17 -6.28 -16.40
N LEU A 11 6.45 -6.26 -16.03
CA LEU A 11 7.56 -6.88 -16.75
C LEU A 11 8.05 -8.09 -15.95
N LEU A 12 8.01 -9.27 -16.56
CA LEU A 12 8.41 -10.53 -15.93
C LEU A 12 9.64 -11.08 -16.65
N GLY A 13 10.73 -11.33 -15.91
CA GLY A 13 11.93 -12.00 -16.40
C GLY A 13 12.63 -11.32 -17.58
N SER A 14 12.44 -10.01 -17.76
CA SER A 14 13.04 -9.25 -18.87
C SER A 14 14.25 -8.44 -18.42
N PRO A 15 15.15 -8.01 -19.33
CA PRO A 15 16.23 -7.08 -18.96
C PRO A 15 15.71 -5.76 -18.37
N ALA A 16 14.50 -5.34 -18.75
CA ALA A 16 13.87 -4.15 -18.21
C ALA A 16 13.39 -4.32 -16.76
N SER A 17 13.28 -5.55 -16.25
CA SER A 17 13.05 -5.81 -14.81
C SER A 17 14.35 -6.01 -14.01
N ALA A 18 15.53 -5.80 -14.61
CA ALA A 18 16.82 -5.95 -13.93
C ALA A 18 16.99 -4.97 -12.75
N TYR A 19 16.43 -3.76 -12.82
CA TYR A 19 16.49 -2.81 -11.71
C TYR A 19 15.73 -3.32 -10.47
N CYS A 20 14.61 -4.03 -10.67
CA CYS A 20 13.89 -4.64 -9.57
C CYS A 20 14.69 -5.79 -8.92
N GLU A 21 15.67 -6.41 -9.59
CA GLU A 21 16.56 -7.40 -8.95
C GLU A 21 17.52 -6.79 -7.93
N GLU A 22 17.73 -5.47 -7.97
CA GLU A 22 18.56 -4.78 -6.98
C GLU A 22 17.97 -4.89 -5.56
N GLU A 23 16.65 -5.08 -5.45
CA GLU A 23 15.95 -5.23 -4.17
C GLU A 23 16.42 -6.45 -3.39
N ASN A 24 16.86 -7.52 -4.08
CA ASN A 24 17.39 -8.74 -3.45
C ASN A 24 18.68 -8.49 -2.64
N TYR A 25 19.39 -7.40 -2.93
CA TYR A 25 20.60 -7.01 -2.20
C TYR A 25 20.31 -6.07 -1.04
N LEU A 26 19.07 -5.59 -0.89
CA LEU A 26 18.67 -4.73 0.21
C LEU A 26 18.31 -5.59 1.43
N LEU A 27 18.97 -5.32 2.55
CA LEU A 27 18.67 -5.97 3.83
C LEU A 27 17.42 -5.42 4.51
N THR A 28 16.86 -4.33 3.98
CA THR A 28 15.67 -3.69 4.54
C THR A 28 14.44 -4.23 3.82
N PRO A 29 13.47 -4.83 4.53
CA PRO A 29 12.28 -5.34 3.88
C PRO A 29 11.48 -4.19 3.28
N CYS A 30 11.07 -4.36 2.03
CA CYS A 30 10.13 -3.50 1.35
C CYS A 30 8.78 -4.19 1.20
N GLN A 31 7.74 -3.42 0.87
CA GLN A 31 6.45 -3.97 0.46
C GLN A 31 5.99 -3.20 -0.76
N ALA A 32 5.61 -3.92 -1.81
CA ALA A 32 5.03 -3.32 -3.00
C ALA A 32 3.77 -2.51 -2.62
N GLY A 33 3.53 -1.42 -3.35
CA GLY A 33 2.33 -0.60 -3.19
C GLY A 33 1.06 -1.31 -3.67
N GLY A 34 -0.06 -0.58 -3.65
CA GLY A 34 -1.35 -1.10 -4.09
C GLY A 34 -2.10 -1.86 -3.00
N ARG A 35 -3.42 -1.98 -3.17
CA ARG A 35 -4.32 -2.66 -2.25
C ARG A 35 -4.13 -4.18 -2.35
N PRO A 36 -4.44 -4.92 -1.27
CA PRO A 36 -4.43 -6.38 -1.31
C PRO A 36 -5.40 -6.92 -2.36
N CYS A 37 -4.99 -7.96 -3.08
CA CYS A 37 -5.81 -8.69 -4.04
C CYS A 37 -5.44 -10.18 -4.05
N GLY A 38 -6.34 -11.02 -4.56
CA GLY A 38 -6.16 -12.47 -4.58
C GLY A 38 -6.02 -13.09 -3.18
N SER A 39 -5.47 -14.29 -3.13
CA SER A 39 -5.40 -15.13 -1.91
C SER A 39 -4.01 -15.26 -1.28
N GLU A 40 -2.95 -14.90 -2.00
CA GLU A 40 -1.55 -15.20 -1.61
C GLU A 40 -0.72 -13.94 -1.33
N GLY A 41 -1.31 -12.98 -0.62
CA GLY A 41 -0.62 -11.71 -0.30
C GLY A 41 -0.34 -10.85 -1.54
N GLY A 42 -1.09 -11.05 -2.62
CA GLY A 42 -0.99 -10.27 -3.83
C GLY A 42 -1.39 -8.82 -3.61
N ARG A 43 -0.84 -7.95 -4.45
CA ARG A 43 -1.19 -6.52 -4.49
C ARG A 43 -1.41 -6.07 -5.91
N CYS A 44 -2.33 -5.12 -6.07
CA CYS A 44 -2.61 -4.53 -7.37
C CYS A 44 -1.41 -3.69 -7.78
N ALA A 45 -0.62 -4.21 -8.72
CA ALA A 45 0.68 -3.66 -9.08
C ALA A 45 0.62 -2.80 -10.34
N ALA A 46 -0.42 -2.98 -11.15
CA ALA A 46 -0.79 -2.16 -12.30
C ALA A 46 -2.29 -2.30 -12.57
N SER A 47 -2.86 -1.44 -13.42
CA SER A 47 -4.29 -1.43 -13.72
C SER A 47 -4.78 -2.79 -14.23
N GLY A 48 -5.67 -3.43 -13.47
CA GLY A 48 -6.22 -4.75 -13.77
C GLY A 48 -5.27 -5.94 -13.52
N LEU A 49 -4.13 -5.74 -12.83
CA LEU A 49 -3.14 -6.78 -12.56
C LEU A 49 -2.86 -6.92 -11.06
N CYS A 50 -3.11 -8.12 -10.53
CA CYS A 50 -2.73 -8.53 -9.18
C CYS A 50 -1.42 -9.30 -9.23
N CYS A 51 -0.42 -8.91 -8.45
CA CYS A 51 0.89 -9.56 -8.45
C CYS A 51 1.37 -9.93 -7.05
N ASN A 52 2.08 -11.04 -6.95
CA ASN A 52 2.86 -11.45 -5.79
C ASN A 52 4.31 -11.77 -6.23
N LEU A 53 5.10 -12.39 -5.36
CA LEU A 53 6.49 -12.77 -5.63
C LEU A 53 6.61 -13.81 -6.76
N ASP A 54 5.58 -14.64 -6.96
CA ASP A 54 5.58 -15.77 -7.87
C ASP A 54 5.07 -15.41 -9.27
N GLY A 55 4.20 -14.40 -9.38
CA GLY A 55 3.66 -13.97 -10.67
C GLY A 55 2.57 -12.92 -10.58
N CYS A 56 1.90 -12.70 -11.72
CA CYS A 56 0.78 -11.77 -11.87
C CYS A 56 -0.41 -12.46 -12.54
N SER A 57 -1.61 -12.09 -12.13
CA SER A 57 -2.87 -12.47 -12.75
C SER A 57 -3.71 -11.25 -13.11
N VAL A 58 -4.59 -11.39 -14.09
CA VAL A 58 -5.59 -10.37 -14.40
C VAL A 58 -6.66 -10.40 -13.30
N GLU A 59 -6.88 -9.26 -12.68
CA GLU A 59 -7.84 -9.10 -11.58
C GLU A 59 -8.66 -7.82 -11.84
N PRO A 60 -9.97 -7.93 -12.17
CA PRO A 60 -10.81 -6.78 -12.47
C PRO A 60 -10.90 -5.78 -11.33
N ASP A 61 -10.77 -6.25 -10.09
CA ASP A 61 -10.78 -5.37 -8.94
C ASP A 61 -9.62 -4.37 -9.01
N CYS A 62 -8.44 -4.76 -9.52
CA CYS A 62 -7.29 -3.86 -9.68
C CYS A 62 -7.49 -2.76 -10.75
N LEU A 63 -8.63 -2.68 -11.44
CA LEU A 63 -8.91 -1.59 -12.38
C LEU A 63 -9.09 -0.27 -11.63
N GLY A 64 -8.41 0.78 -12.09
CA GLY A 64 -8.54 2.12 -11.53
C GLY A 64 -7.77 2.38 -10.24
N GLU A 65 -6.87 1.48 -9.84
CA GLU A 65 -5.84 1.80 -8.86
C GLU A 65 -4.77 2.70 -9.49
N THR A 66 -5.06 4.00 -9.48
CA THR A 66 -4.13 5.01 -9.99
C THR A 66 -3.21 5.52 -8.89
N GLU A 67 -3.64 5.67 -7.63
CA GLU A 67 -2.76 6.23 -6.60
C GLU A 67 -3.14 5.70 -5.21
N ALA A 68 -2.48 4.63 -4.75
CA ALA A 68 -2.57 4.16 -3.37
C ALA A 68 -1.20 4.15 -2.67
N THR A 69 -0.30 5.04 -3.08
CA THR A 69 0.91 5.39 -2.31
C THR A 69 0.72 6.76 -1.67
N ASP A 70 -0.19 6.85 -0.70
CA ASP A 70 -0.09 7.89 0.35
C ASP A 70 -0.91 7.65 1.63
N LEU A 71 -1.42 6.42 1.87
CA LEU A 71 -2.20 6.13 3.09
C LEU A 71 -1.69 4.95 3.93
N ALA A 72 -0.54 4.37 3.60
CA ALA A 72 0.06 3.29 4.39
C ALA A 72 1.29 3.72 5.22
N GLN A 73 1.48 5.03 5.42
CA GLN A 73 2.33 5.56 6.49
C GLN A 73 1.55 6.59 7.31
N GLY A 74 1.07 6.16 8.48
CA GLY A 74 0.45 7.04 9.48
C GLY A 74 -1.08 7.09 9.42
N SER A 75 -1.72 6.10 10.06
CA SER A 75 -3.08 6.27 10.59
C SER A 75 -3.06 7.30 11.73
N ALA A 76 -2.92 8.58 11.37
CA ALA A 76 -3.11 9.74 12.24
C ALA A 76 -3.20 11.04 11.42
N ARG A 77 -3.89 11.05 10.26
CA ARG A 77 -4.47 12.32 9.78
C ARG A 77 -5.74 12.59 10.58
N SER A 78 -5.55 12.81 11.88
CA SER A 78 -6.59 13.22 12.81
C SER A 78 -7.18 14.51 12.23
N SER A 79 -8.42 14.46 11.78
CA SER A 79 -9.10 15.70 11.41
C SER A 79 -9.04 16.65 12.62
N PRO A 80 -8.96 17.99 12.43
CA PRO A 80 -8.99 18.93 13.55
C PRO A 80 -10.16 18.64 14.51
N THR A 81 -11.28 18.16 13.94
CA THR A 81 -12.47 17.70 14.64
C THR A 81 -12.22 16.48 15.53
N GLU A 82 -11.48 15.48 15.06
CA GLU A 82 -11.19 14.26 15.84
C GLU A 82 -10.25 14.55 17.02
N LEU A 83 -9.26 15.44 16.81
CA LEU A 83 -8.42 15.97 17.89
C LEU A 83 -9.26 16.74 18.92
N LEU A 84 -10.22 17.54 18.45
CA LEU A 84 -11.17 18.27 19.30
C LEU A 84 -12.03 17.32 20.14
N LEU A 85 -12.57 16.24 19.55
CA LEU A 85 -13.33 15.23 20.30
C LEU A 85 -12.46 14.52 21.36
N ARG A 86 -11.21 14.20 21.05
CA ARG A 86 -10.28 13.58 22.01
C ARG A 86 -9.97 14.51 23.20
N LEU A 87 -9.78 15.81 22.94
CA LEU A 87 -9.57 16.81 23.99
C LEU A 87 -10.82 17.02 24.85
N LEU A 88 -12.01 17.05 24.24
CA LEU A 88 -13.27 17.18 24.97
C LEU A 88 -13.53 15.97 25.90
N ASN A 89 -13.24 14.75 25.43
CA ASN A 89 -13.35 13.53 26.23
C ASN A 89 -12.32 13.46 27.38
N ALA A 90 -11.12 14.03 27.18
CA ALA A 90 -10.11 14.11 28.24
C ALA A 90 -10.49 15.15 29.32
N ALA A 91 -11.06 16.29 28.90
CA ALA A 91 -11.50 17.35 29.79
C ALA A 91 -12.71 16.92 30.64
N SER A 92 -13.67 16.16 30.08
CA SER A 92 -14.83 15.65 30.83
C SER A 92 -14.44 14.59 31.85
N ARG A 93 -13.35 13.84 31.61
CA ARG A 93 -12.83 12.85 32.56
C ARG A 93 -12.07 13.47 33.74
N GLY A 94 -11.70 14.74 33.66
CA GLY A 94 -11.04 15.51 34.72
C GLY A 94 -11.99 16.29 35.65
N GLN A 95 -13.30 16.20 35.47
CA GLN A 95 -14.29 16.91 36.30
C GLN A 95 -15.06 16.02 37.27
N ASN A 96 -14.69 14.75 37.42
CA ASN A 96 -15.39 13.80 38.31
C ASN A 96 -14.59 13.41 39.56
N GLU A 97 -13.61 14.23 39.96
CA GLU A 97 -12.96 14.15 41.26
C GLU A 97 -13.20 15.45 42.03
N TYR A 98 -14.38 15.57 42.65
CA TYR A 98 -14.61 16.22 43.94
C TYR A 98 -15.96 15.78 44.51
#